data_AF-A0A1F2ZMM4-F1
#
_entry.id   AF-A0A1F2ZMM4-F1
#
_cell.length_a   1.000
_cell.length_b   1.000
_cell.length_c   1.000
_cell.angle_alpha   90.00
_cell.angle_beta   90.00
_cell.angle_gamma   90.00
#
_symmetry.space_group_name_H-M   'P 1'
#
loop_
_entity.id
_entity.type
_entity.pdbx_description
1 polymer ?
#
loop_
_entity_poly.entity_id
_entity_poly.type
_entity_poly.pdbx_seq_one_letter_code
_entity_poly.pdbx_strand_id
1 'polypeptide(L)'
;MTKSNFISYLIAPAIALILVFLSFELWNIDLHLPIFSDGGDTLSATFVVKSVIDCGWFFSNDFVGLPHLVEKFYLHDFPLNADSFHFLLIKILSYFSSDHFLVMNLFFLLSFPMIAFSSFLVLRSFKISAYTAIIISILYSFLPYHLLRNVGHIFLSNYMSVPLAVMVALWIAENKIRLITISKIRQYAITPNRYFILASLISIFVATNGVYYAFYSCVIFVFAWFLHGLRNDKFFDCDFFSPFALCLLTGLTVILLNIPSFLYWFENGFNRVVAGRATAESEFYALRITDLFLPIGNHYVSYFRDLNKFFYNVVSGGERQMESLGILAASGFVFLLFWLIAKNHDGESMLWQKTVRQTSLPHDRKNLISNLASLNLLSVLFATAGGLVMFVAIFFPTFRSHARFVVFIAFFSFFLIAIVFDKIIASSRKKTLGKTLGKTLAQIVILFIAIAAFFDQRGYYSAETIQSETMKEKFSADRDFVAEIEQKLPKNAAVFMMPYIRFPEGQSYDMLIPYLHSKNLKWSQPAIIGRPSHLWQRKVSKMKFDKFISELKKVNFSGIYIDRNYMSQIQGQQVAEQFEKQLQKIAKLPPIISKNSNLVFYGF
;
A
#
# COMPACT_ATOMS: atom_id res chain seq x y z
N MET A 1 7.04 14.52 30.48
CA MET A 1 6.98 15.29 29.20
C MET A 1 6.35 16.64 29.52
N THR A 2 6.98 17.75 29.18
CA THR A 2 6.41 19.10 29.33
C THR A 2 5.37 19.35 28.23
N LYS A 3 4.33 20.17 28.46
CA LYS A 3 3.28 20.51 27.45
C LYS A 3 3.87 20.97 26.10
N SER A 4 5.00 21.68 26.14
CA SER A 4 5.78 22.12 24.97
C SER A 4 6.25 20.97 24.07
N ASN A 5 6.56 19.80 24.63
CA ASN A 5 6.98 18.64 23.85
C ASN A 5 5.81 17.98 23.10
N PHE A 6 4.60 17.98 23.64
CA PHE A 6 3.45 17.31 23.00
C PHE A 6 3.01 18.02 21.72
N ILE A 7 2.98 19.37 21.73
CA ILE A 7 2.62 20.19 20.56
C ILE A 7 3.51 19.84 19.36
N SER A 8 4.81 19.58 19.59
CA SER A 8 5.74 19.25 18.51
C SER A 8 5.38 17.97 17.74
N TYR A 9 4.67 17.01 18.36
CA TYR A 9 4.22 15.78 17.71
C TYR A 9 3.04 15.98 16.75
N LEU A 10 2.30 17.10 16.88
CA LEU A 10 1.18 17.42 16.00
C LEU A 10 1.58 18.32 14.83
N ILE A 11 2.75 18.96 14.88
CA ILE A 11 3.20 19.90 13.84
C ILE A 11 3.45 19.18 12.51
N ALA A 12 4.22 18.09 12.49
CA ALA A 12 4.52 17.38 11.25
C ALA A 12 3.24 16.81 10.58
N PRO A 13 2.33 16.15 11.32
CA PRO A 13 1.03 15.72 10.77
C PRO A 13 0.18 16.89 10.23
N ALA A 14 0.09 18.00 10.98
CA ALA A 14 -0.70 19.15 10.56
C ALA A 14 -0.14 19.78 9.26
N ILE A 15 1.19 19.94 9.16
CA ILE A 15 1.82 20.46 7.94
C ILE A 15 1.63 19.47 6.78
N ALA A 16 1.75 18.15 7.02
CA ALA A 16 1.50 17.17 5.98
C ALA A 16 0.07 17.30 5.42
N LEU A 17 -0.94 17.45 6.30
CA LEU A 17 -2.33 17.66 5.87
C LEU A 17 -2.51 18.96 5.09
N ILE A 18 -1.90 20.06 5.54
CA ILE A 18 -1.93 21.35 4.81
C ILE A 18 -1.28 21.21 3.44
N LEU A 19 -0.14 20.52 3.34
CA LEU A 19 0.54 20.29 2.06
C LEU A 19 -0.28 19.40 1.14
N VAL A 20 -0.99 18.38 1.66
CA VAL A 20 -1.92 17.59 0.83
C VAL A 20 -3.06 18.48 0.34
N PHE A 21 -3.67 19.26 1.23
CA PHE A 21 -4.77 20.18 0.88
C PHE A 21 -4.37 21.16 -0.21
N LEU A 22 -3.21 21.81 -0.07
CA LEU A 22 -2.65 22.76 -1.03
C LEU A 22 -2.20 22.10 -2.30
N SER A 23 -1.42 21.02 -2.19
CA SER A 23 -0.85 20.38 -3.35
C SER A 23 -1.94 19.75 -4.20
N PHE A 24 -2.90 19.02 -3.65
CA PHE A 24 -3.96 18.43 -4.47
C PHE A 24 -5.05 19.42 -4.87
N GLU A 25 -4.96 20.69 -4.49
CA GLU A 25 -6.01 21.69 -4.76
C GLU A 25 -7.37 21.18 -4.28
N LEU A 26 -7.44 20.64 -3.05
CA LEU A 26 -8.63 19.92 -2.57
C LEU A 26 -9.91 20.78 -2.56
N TRP A 27 -9.79 22.11 -2.60
CA TRP A 27 -10.94 23.02 -2.76
C TRP A 27 -11.60 22.97 -4.15
N ASN A 28 -10.92 22.41 -5.15
CA ASN A 28 -11.41 22.23 -6.53
C ASN A 28 -11.78 20.77 -6.84
N ILE A 29 -11.68 19.86 -5.86
CA ILE A 29 -11.91 18.43 -6.00
C ILE A 29 -13.19 18.05 -5.27
N ASP A 30 -14.03 17.24 -5.92
CA ASP A 30 -15.18 16.64 -5.26
C ASP A 30 -14.76 15.32 -4.58
N LEU A 31 -14.73 15.32 -3.25
CA LEU A 31 -14.34 14.14 -2.48
C LEU A 31 -15.37 13.00 -2.52
N HIS A 32 -16.57 13.23 -3.07
CA HIS A 32 -17.57 12.20 -3.34
C HIS A 32 -17.32 11.44 -4.65
N LEU A 33 -16.34 11.88 -5.43
CA LEU A 33 -15.85 11.18 -6.63
C LEU A 33 -14.48 10.55 -6.33
N PRO A 34 -14.11 9.46 -7.02
CA PRO A 34 -12.78 8.88 -6.84
C PRO A 34 -11.68 9.89 -7.17
N ILE A 35 -10.59 9.86 -6.40
CA ILE A 35 -9.39 10.67 -6.64
C ILE A 35 -8.42 9.84 -7.51
N PHE A 36 -7.85 10.42 -8.57
CA PHE A 36 -6.89 9.83 -9.52
C PHE A 36 -7.42 8.82 -10.54
N SER A 37 -8.34 7.91 -10.18
CA SER A 37 -8.81 6.87 -11.11
C SER A 37 -10.17 6.31 -10.73
N ASP A 38 -11.03 6.04 -11.71
CA ASP A 38 -12.32 5.37 -11.55
C ASP A 38 -12.31 3.90 -12.03
N GLY A 39 -11.12 3.33 -12.27
CA GLY A 39 -10.96 2.00 -12.86
C GLY A 39 -9.87 1.15 -12.21
N GLY A 40 -9.72 -0.07 -12.72
CA GLY A 40 -8.67 -1.02 -12.28
C GLY A 40 -8.77 -1.36 -10.79
N ASP A 41 -7.62 -1.40 -10.11
CA ASP A 41 -7.54 -1.77 -8.68
C ASP A 41 -8.32 -0.82 -7.77
N THR A 42 -8.57 0.43 -8.21
CA THR A 42 -9.41 1.37 -7.46
C THR A 42 -10.80 0.81 -7.24
N LEU A 43 -11.44 0.23 -8.26
CA LEU A 43 -12.76 -0.39 -8.13
C LEU A 43 -12.75 -1.54 -7.11
N SER A 44 -11.69 -2.35 -7.10
CA SER A 44 -11.52 -3.42 -6.11
C SER A 44 -11.38 -2.86 -4.70
N ALA A 45 -10.57 -1.82 -4.50
CA ALA A 45 -10.43 -1.18 -3.20
C ALA A 45 -11.75 -0.53 -2.75
N THR A 46 -12.45 0.17 -3.64
CA THR A 46 -13.77 0.77 -3.36
C THR A 46 -14.81 -0.29 -3.02
N PHE A 47 -14.82 -1.44 -3.70
CA PHE A 47 -15.72 -2.56 -3.41
C PHE A 47 -15.59 -3.06 -1.98
N VAL A 48 -14.35 -3.21 -1.51
CA VAL A 48 -14.10 -3.66 -0.14
C VAL A 48 -14.51 -2.58 0.88
N VAL A 49 -14.26 -1.29 0.59
CA VAL A 49 -14.74 -0.17 1.42
C VAL A 49 -16.27 -0.16 1.51
N LYS A 50 -16.97 -0.27 0.37
CA LYS A 50 -18.44 -0.32 0.34
C LYS A 50 -18.98 -1.55 1.06
N SER A 51 -18.31 -2.70 0.99
CA SER A 51 -18.68 -3.90 1.74
C SER A 51 -18.60 -3.68 3.25
N VAL A 52 -17.59 -2.96 3.75
CA VAL A 52 -17.50 -2.60 5.18
C VAL A 52 -18.64 -1.68 5.61
N ILE A 53 -19.08 -0.78 4.73
CA ILE A 53 -20.20 0.14 4.98
C ILE A 53 -21.53 -0.63 4.99
N ASP A 54 -21.81 -1.39 3.92
CA ASP A 54 -23.09 -2.07 3.72
C ASP A 54 -23.28 -3.30 4.62
N CYS A 55 -22.21 -4.07 4.84
CA CYS A 55 -22.26 -5.37 5.50
C CYS A 55 -21.56 -5.39 6.86
N GLY A 56 -21.05 -4.25 7.31
CA GLY A 56 -20.41 -4.08 8.61
C GLY A 56 -18.92 -4.41 8.63
N TRP A 57 -18.48 -5.36 7.81
CA TRP A 57 -17.08 -5.77 7.61
C TRP A 57 -16.87 -6.30 6.19
N PHE A 58 -15.62 -6.60 5.80
CA PHE A 58 -15.29 -6.97 4.42
C PHE A 58 -15.49 -8.45 4.05
N PHE A 59 -15.81 -9.31 5.03
CA PHE A 59 -15.80 -10.77 4.82
C PHE A 59 -16.89 -11.26 3.88
N SER A 60 -18.08 -10.66 3.95
CA SER A 60 -19.25 -11.11 3.24
C SER A 60 -19.99 -9.95 2.60
N ASN A 61 -20.72 -10.26 1.53
CA ASN A 61 -21.54 -9.27 0.85
C ASN A 61 -22.84 -9.90 0.32
N ASP A 62 -23.98 -9.37 0.76
CA ASP A 62 -25.31 -9.89 0.40
C ASP A 62 -25.85 -9.34 -0.92
N PHE A 63 -25.18 -8.34 -1.50
CA PHE A 63 -25.60 -7.63 -2.70
C PHE A 63 -24.89 -8.10 -3.97
N VAL A 64 -23.92 -9.02 -3.85
CA VAL A 64 -23.16 -9.51 -5.01
C VAL A 64 -23.01 -11.03 -4.98
N GLY A 65 -22.50 -11.62 -6.07
CA GLY A 65 -22.22 -13.06 -6.15
C GLY A 65 -23.46 -13.93 -6.27
N LEU A 66 -24.57 -13.38 -6.75
CA LEU A 66 -25.81 -14.12 -6.95
C LEU A 66 -25.70 -15.16 -8.08
N PRO A 67 -26.50 -16.25 -8.02
CA PRO A 67 -27.38 -16.63 -6.91
C PRO A 67 -26.58 -17.21 -5.74
N HIS A 68 -27.03 -16.94 -4.52
CA HIS A 68 -26.45 -17.54 -3.30
C HIS A 68 -26.98 -18.97 -3.12
N LEU A 69 -26.43 -19.92 -3.90
CA LEU A 69 -26.94 -21.29 -3.96
C LEU A 69 -26.67 -22.09 -2.68
N VAL A 70 -25.41 -22.09 -2.25
CA VAL A 70 -24.93 -22.81 -1.06
C VAL A 70 -24.50 -21.81 0.00
N GLU A 71 -23.93 -20.69 -0.44
CA GLU A 71 -23.36 -19.66 0.41
C GLU A 71 -23.60 -18.27 -0.20
N LYS A 72 -23.52 -17.27 0.66
CA LYS A 72 -23.42 -15.86 0.27
C LYS A 72 -22.05 -15.59 -0.35
N PHE A 73 -21.85 -14.40 -0.91
CA PHE A 73 -20.50 -14.01 -1.34
C PHE A 73 -19.59 -13.86 -0.11
N TYR A 74 -18.46 -14.57 -0.13
CA TYR A 74 -17.40 -14.49 0.88
C TYR A 74 -16.05 -14.19 0.23
N LEU A 75 -15.25 -13.32 0.86
CA LEU A 75 -13.91 -12.94 0.38
C LEU A 75 -12.76 -13.75 1.02
N HIS A 76 -13.07 -14.85 1.71
CA HIS A 76 -12.08 -15.66 2.44
C HIS A 76 -11.02 -16.34 1.56
N ASP A 77 -11.31 -16.59 0.28
CA ASP A 77 -10.32 -17.12 -0.67
C ASP A 77 -9.30 -16.08 -1.13
N PHE A 78 -9.57 -14.79 -0.92
CA PHE A 78 -8.68 -13.68 -1.23
C PHE A 78 -8.42 -12.88 0.06
N PRO A 79 -7.66 -13.45 1.01
CA PRO A 79 -7.61 -12.94 2.37
C PRO A 79 -6.89 -11.59 2.45
N LEU A 80 -7.64 -10.56 2.88
CA LEU A 80 -7.14 -9.21 3.20
C LEU A 80 -6.95 -9.01 4.71
N ASN A 81 -6.97 -10.10 5.49
CA ASN A 81 -7.02 -10.06 6.96
C ASN A 81 -5.86 -9.29 7.62
N ALA A 82 -4.69 -9.29 7.00
CA ALA A 82 -3.52 -8.59 7.53
C ALA A 82 -3.69 -7.06 7.48
N ASP A 83 -4.69 -6.52 6.79
CA ASP A 83 -5.04 -5.10 6.74
C ASP A 83 -6.11 -4.71 7.77
N SER A 84 -6.33 -5.54 8.80
CA SER A 84 -7.37 -5.32 9.82
C SER A 84 -7.34 -3.94 10.49
N PHE A 85 -6.17 -3.33 10.70
CA PHE A 85 -6.10 -1.97 11.24
C PHE A 85 -6.61 -0.93 10.23
N HIS A 86 -6.32 -1.11 8.94
CA HIS A 86 -6.87 -0.27 7.88
C HIS A 86 -8.40 -0.39 7.81
N PHE A 87 -8.93 -1.62 7.89
CA PHE A 87 -10.38 -1.84 7.94
C PHE A 87 -11.04 -1.26 9.19
N LEU A 88 -10.37 -1.29 10.34
CA LEU A 88 -10.85 -0.60 11.55
C LEU A 88 -10.94 0.91 11.33
N LEU A 89 -9.96 1.53 10.69
CA LEU A 89 -10.01 2.97 10.35
C LEU A 89 -11.13 3.28 9.36
N ILE A 90 -11.30 2.48 8.31
CA ILE A 90 -12.41 2.60 7.36
C ILE A 90 -13.75 2.45 8.10
N LYS A 91 -13.85 1.50 9.04
CA LYS A 91 -15.04 1.31 9.86
C LYS A 91 -15.34 2.50 10.76
N ILE A 92 -14.31 3.15 11.30
CA ILE A 92 -14.47 4.37 12.07
C ILE A 92 -14.98 5.51 11.17
N LEU A 93 -14.39 5.66 9.98
CA LEU A 93 -14.80 6.67 9.01
C LEU A 93 -16.24 6.45 8.50
N SER A 94 -16.68 5.20 8.37
CA SER A 94 -18.04 4.89 7.91
C SER A 94 -19.15 5.25 8.90
N TYR A 95 -18.82 5.52 10.18
CA TYR A 95 -19.79 6.11 11.11
C TYR A 95 -20.11 7.57 10.79
N PHE A 96 -19.24 8.27 10.05
CA PHE A 96 -19.43 9.68 9.68
C PHE A 96 -20.03 9.86 8.29
N SER A 97 -19.88 8.89 7.39
CA SER A 97 -20.45 8.93 6.04
C SER A 97 -20.75 7.53 5.50
N SER A 98 -21.89 7.39 4.82
CA SER A 98 -22.22 6.19 4.04
C SER A 98 -21.74 6.25 2.58
N ASP A 99 -21.14 7.38 2.17
CA ASP A 99 -20.53 7.52 0.86
C ASP A 99 -19.15 6.83 0.85
N HIS A 100 -19.05 5.73 0.12
CA HIS A 100 -17.86 4.91 0.05
C HIS A 100 -16.70 5.57 -0.71
N PHE A 101 -16.96 6.47 -1.65
CA PHE A 101 -15.92 7.26 -2.31
C PHE A 101 -15.33 8.27 -1.33
N LEU A 102 -16.20 8.97 -0.59
CA LEU A 102 -15.74 9.90 0.46
C LEU A 102 -14.93 9.19 1.53
N VAL A 103 -15.42 8.05 2.05
CA VAL A 103 -14.70 7.28 3.09
C VAL A 103 -13.33 6.82 2.58
N MET A 104 -13.25 6.33 1.35
CA MET A 104 -12.00 5.89 0.73
C MET A 104 -11.02 7.06 0.56
N ASN A 105 -11.49 8.19 0.04
CA ASN A 105 -10.69 9.38 -0.13
C ASN A 105 -10.18 9.94 1.21
N LEU A 106 -11.03 10.00 2.24
CA LEU A 106 -10.63 10.42 3.59
C LEU A 106 -9.58 9.50 4.19
N PHE A 107 -9.70 8.18 4.00
CA PHE A 107 -8.69 7.22 4.45
C PHE A 107 -7.34 7.47 3.75
N PHE A 108 -7.35 7.69 2.43
CA PHE A 108 -6.14 8.03 1.68
C PHE A 108 -5.53 9.37 2.12
N LEU A 109 -6.33 10.40 2.39
CA LEU A 109 -5.82 11.68 2.88
C LEU A 109 -5.25 11.56 4.31
N LEU A 110 -5.82 10.69 5.14
CA LEU A 110 -5.38 10.44 6.52
C LEU A 110 -4.05 9.68 6.61
N SER A 111 -3.67 8.90 5.59
CA SER A 111 -2.39 8.17 5.60
C SER A 111 -1.18 9.12 5.67
N PHE A 112 -1.23 10.30 5.02
CA PHE A 112 -0.16 11.29 5.03
C PHE A 112 0.21 11.76 6.45
N PRO A 113 -0.71 12.32 7.26
CA PRO A 113 -0.41 12.71 8.63
C PRO A 113 -0.03 11.52 9.51
N MET A 114 -0.57 10.32 9.28
CA MET A 114 -0.22 9.12 10.06
C MET A 114 1.23 8.67 9.80
N ILE A 115 1.68 8.67 8.54
CA ILE A 115 3.06 8.36 8.14
C ILE A 115 4.01 9.44 8.68
N ALA A 116 3.64 10.71 8.57
CA ALA A 116 4.43 11.81 9.12
C ALA A 116 4.55 11.71 10.65
N PHE A 117 3.48 11.34 11.35
CA PHE A 117 3.48 11.14 12.80
C PHE A 117 4.44 10.01 13.23
N SER A 118 4.33 8.83 12.61
CA SER A 118 5.16 7.68 12.99
C SER A 118 6.64 7.93 12.69
N SER A 119 6.94 8.56 11.55
CA SER A 119 8.30 8.97 11.18
C SER A 119 8.88 9.98 12.16
N PHE A 120 8.09 10.99 12.53
CA PHE A 120 8.52 12.02 13.46
C PHE A 120 8.80 11.41 14.83
N LEU A 121 7.91 10.54 15.33
CA LEU A 121 8.08 9.83 16.58
C LEU A 121 9.40 9.07 16.63
N VAL A 122 9.71 8.33 15.56
CA VAL A 122 10.93 7.52 15.45
C VAL A 122 12.17 8.41 15.38
N LEU A 123 12.20 9.43 14.52
CA LEU A 123 13.35 10.35 14.44
C LEU A 123 13.62 11.03 15.79
N ARG A 124 12.57 11.44 16.51
CA ARG A 124 12.70 12.02 17.84
C ARG A 124 13.19 11.03 18.89
N SER A 125 12.81 9.74 18.82
CA SER A 125 13.29 8.71 19.74
C SER A 125 14.81 8.48 19.62
N PHE A 126 15.37 8.72 18.43
CA PHE A 126 16.82 8.74 18.16
C PHE A 126 17.44 10.15 18.25
N LYS A 127 16.82 11.07 19.00
CA LYS A 127 17.35 12.40 19.34
C LYS A 127 17.64 13.30 18.13
N ILE A 128 17.02 13.07 16.97
CA ILE A 128 17.07 14.02 15.84
C ILE A 128 16.28 15.26 16.23
N SER A 129 16.77 16.47 15.98
CA SER A 129 16.12 17.73 16.37
C SER A 129 14.69 17.84 15.82
N ALA A 130 13.79 18.53 16.54
CA ALA A 130 12.40 18.67 16.11
C ALA A 130 12.27 19.30 14.72
N TYR A 131 13.09 20.31 14.43
CA TYR A 131 13.13 20.99 13.14
C TYR A 131 13.41 20.01 11.98
N THR A 132 14.50 19.25 12.08
CA THR A 132 14.88 18.28 11.06
C THR A 132 13.90 17.12 11.00
N ALA A 133 13.42 16.64 12.15
CA ALA A 133 12.45 15.55 12.21
C ALA A 133 11.13 15.94 11.53
N ILE A 134 10.64 17.18 11.69
CA ILE A 134 9.43 17.66 11.00
C ILE A 134 9.65 17.59 9.48
N ILE A 135 10.73 18.18 8.99
CA ILE A 135 11.05 18.23 7.55
C ILE A 135 11.10 16.83 6.95
N ILE A 136 11.89 15.94 7.55
CA ILE A 136 12.12 14.60 6.99
C ILE A 136 10.86 13.73 7.07
N SER A 137 10.05 13.88 8.12
CA SER A 137 8.81 13.13 8.26
C SER A 137 7.77 13.51 7.22
N ILE A 138 7.71 14.81 6.87
CA ILE A 138 6.86 15.29 5.78
C ILE A 138 7.36 14.73 4.45
N LEU A 139 8.66 14.84 4.14
CA LEU A 139 9.19 14.31 2.88
C LEU A 139 8.95 12.80 2.75
N TYR A 140 9.10 12.05 3.85
CA TYR A 140 8.80 10.62 3.85
C TYR A 140 7.31 10.30 3.66
N SER A 141 6.37 11.16 4.10
CA SER A 141 4.94 10.95 3.84
C SER A 141 4.53 11.25 2.39
N PHE A 142 5.37 11.94 1.62
CA PHE A 142 5.15 12.29 0.21
C PHE A 142 6.04 11.50 -0.75
N LEU A 143 6.48 10.29 -0.36
CA LEU A 143 7.25 9.44 -1.27
C LEU A 143 6.49 9.21 -2.59
N PRO A 144 7.20 9.14 -3.74
CA PRO A 144 6.61 8.72 -5.01
C PRO A 144 5.82 7.41 -4.90
N TYR A 145 6.31 6.48 -4.08
CA TYR A 145 5.62 5.24 -3.71
C TYR A 145 4.17 5.47 -3.24
N HIS A 146 3.95 6.48 -2.40
CA HIS A 146 2.63 6.80 -1.86
C HIS A 146 1.72 7.38 -2.95
N LEU A 147 2.26 8.32 -3.73
CA LEU A 147 1.50 9.12 -4.68
C LEU A 147 1.11 8.34 -5.93
N LEU A 148 1.99 7.46 -6.42
CA LEU A 148 1.75 6.69 -7.64
C LEU A 148 0.84 5.48 -7.40
N ARG A 149 0.89 4.89 -6.20
CA ARG A 149 -0.03 3.81 -5.79
C ARG A 149 -1.42 4.32 -5.46
N ASN A 150 -1.51 5.56 -4.98
CA ASN A 150 -2.72 6.32 -4.70
C ASN A 150 -3.85 5.49 -4.05
N VAL A 151 -5.10 5.76 -4.44
CA VAL A 151 -6.29 5.06 -3.98
C VAL A 151 -6.42 3.65 -4.58
N GLY A 152 -5.72 3.34 -5.69
CA GLY A 152 -5.73 2.01 -6.30
C GLY A 152 -5.11 0.93 -5.42
N HIS A 153 -4.03 1.27 -4.70
CA HIS A 153 -3.35 0.38 -3.75
C HIS A 153 -3.41 0.95 -2.32
N ILE A 154 -4.59 1.39 -1.90
CA ILE A 154 -4.79 2.24 -0.72
C ILE A 154 -4.19 1.68 0.59
N PHE A 155 -4.21 0.35 0.77
CA PHE A 155 -3.63 -0.31 1.94
C PHE A 155 -2.10 -0.33 1.93
N LEU A 156 -1.51 -0.48 0.74
CA LEU A 156 -0.06 -0.37 0.57
C LEU A 156 0.39 1.09 0.68
N SER A 157 -0.40 2.03 0.17
CA SER A 157 -0.15 3.47 0.28
C SER A 157 0.06 3.92 1.74
N ASN A 158 -0.59 3.27 2.71
CA ASN A 158 -0.38 3.55 4.14
C ASN A 158 0.76 2.71 4.77
N TYR A 159 2.01 3.15 4.62
CA TYR A 159 3.19 2.51 5.20
C TYR A 159 3.59 3.08 6.58
N MET A 160 2.63 3.55 7.38
CA MET A 160 2.91 4.18 8.69
C MET A 160 3.63 3.27 9.69
N SER A 161 3.51 1.95 9.54
CA SER A 161 4.14 0.95 10.41
C SER A 161 5.63 0.80 10.16
N VAL A 162 6.12 1.20 8.98
CA VAL A 162 7.51 1.00 8.54
C VAL A 162 8.52 1.74 9.41
N PRO A 163 8.38 3.04 9.73
CA PRO A 163 9.28 3.72 10.67
C PRO A 163 9.39 3.00 12.02
N LEU A 164 8.26 2.49 12.55
CA LEU A 164 8.22 1.81 13.84
C LEU A 164 8.96 0.46 13.78
N ALA A 165 8.82 -0.29 12.69
CA ALA A 165 9.59 -1.50 12.46
C ALA A 165 11.10 -1.20 12.37
N VAL A 166 11.50 -0.14 11.65
CA VAL A 166 12.91 0.29 11.60
C VAL A 166 13.45 0.65 12.98
N MET A 167 12.65 1.32 13.83
CA MET A 167 13.02 1.60 15.21
C MET A 167 13.32 0.32 16.01
N VAL A 168 12.47 -0.72 15.88
CA VAL A 168 12.68 -2.02 16.52
C VAL A 168 13.94 -2.70 15.98
N ALA A 169 14.16 -2.72 14.66
CA ALA A 169 15.37 -3.27 14.05
C ALA A 169 16.64 -2.59 14.58
N LEU A 170 16.63 -1.27 14.73
CA LEU A 170 17.76 -0.54 15.30
C LEU A 170 17.97 -0.85 16.79
N TRP A 171 16.90 -1.05 17.58
CA TRP A 171 17.03 -1.50 18.97
C TRP A 171 17.59 -2.92 19.08
N ILE A 172 17.27 -3.82 18.14
CA ILE A 172 17.88 -5.15 18.04
C ILE A 172 19.38 -5.00 17.75
N ALA A 173 19.75 -4.23 16.73
CA ALA A 173 21.15 -4.02 16.35
C ALA A 173 22.00 -3.36 17.45
N GLU A 174 21.39 -2.51 18.28
CA GLU A 174 22.01 -1.85 19.45
C GLU A 174 21.94 -2.66 20.75
N ASN A 175 21.42 -3.91 20.71
CA ASN A 175 21.23 -4.78 21.86
C ASN A 175 20.43 -4.14 23.03
N LYS A 176 19.40 -3.36 22.69
CA LYS A 176 18.50 -2.72 23.66
C LYS A 176 17.33 -3.62 24.05
N ILE A 177 16.96 -4.57 23.20
CA ILE A 177 15.83 -5.47 23.43
C ILE A 177 16.31 -6.70 24.21
N ARG A 178 15.65 -7.00 25.33
CA ARG A 178 15.95 -8.20 26.13
C ARG A 178 14.67 -8.87 26.58
N LEU A 179 14.53 -10.14 26.22
CA LEU A 179 13.48 -11.05 26.69
C LEU A 179 13.94 -11.90 27.88
N ILE A 180 15.16 -12.42 27.79
CA ILE A 180 15.73 -13.36 28.77
C ILE A 180 16.87 -12.68 29.51
N THR A 181 16.88 -12.82 30.83
CA THR A 181 18.03 -12.46 31.67
C THR A 181 18.65 -13.72 32.27
N ILE A 182 19.98 -13.78 32.26
CA ILE A 182 20.74 -14.84 32.91
C ILE A 182 21.01 -14.41 34.35
N SER A 183 20.56 -15.21 35.33
CA SER A 183 20.87 -14.98 36.74
C SER A 183 22.36 -15.26 37.04
N LYS A 184 22.87 -14.81 38.19
CA LYS A 184 24.25 -15.11 38.63
C LYS A 184 24.55 -16.63 38.71
N ILE A 185 23.52 -17.48 38.77
CA ILE A 185 23.62 -18.95 38.87
C ILE A 185 23.38 -19.60 37.48
N ARG A 186 23.51 -18.85 36.37
CA ARG A 186 23.25 -19.31 34.99
C ARG A 186 21.82 -19.85 34.76
N GLN A 187 20.85 -19.41 35.55
CA GLN A 187 19.44 -19.72 35.29
C GLN A 187 18.84 -18.69 34.33
N TYR A 188 18.15 -19.18 33.30
CA TYR A 188 17.42 -18.34 32.35
C TYR A 188 16.07 -17.95 32.95
N ALA A 189 15.79 -16.65 33.04
CA ALA A 189 14.50 -16.14 33.46
C ALA A 189 13.91 -15.23 32.36
N ILE A 190 12.62 -15.41 32.08
CA ILE A 190 11.87 -14.54 31.16
C ILE A 190 11.55 -13.24 31.89
N THR A 191 12.29 -12.18 31.59
CA THR A 191 12.15 -10.86 32.21
C THR A 191 12.22 -9.79 31.13
N PRO A 192 11.11 -9.58 30.38
CA PRO A 192 11.09 -8.66 29.26
C PRO A 192 11.31 -7.23 29.73
N ASN A 193 12.26 -6.53 29.11
CA ASN A 193 12.46 -5.12 29.39
C ASN A 193 11.41 -4.25 28.66
N ARG A 194 11.35 -2.95 28.99
CA ARG A 194 10.40 -2.01 28.37
C ARG A 194 10.53 -1.93 26.84
N TYR A 195 11.73 -2.16 26.28
CA TYR A 195 11.94 -2.15 24.83
C TYR A 195 11.35 -3.39 24.17
N PHE A 196 11.45 -4.55 24.80
CA PHE A 196 10.80 -5.77 24.34
C PHE A 196 9.28 -5.61 24.34
N ILE A 197 8.69 -5.11 25.43
CA ILE A 197 7.23 -4.90 25.50
C ILE A 197 6.75 -3.97 24.37
N LEU A 198 7.43 -2.83 24.18
CA LEU A 198 7.09 -1.89 23.12
C LEU A 198 7.32 -2.48 21.72
N ALA A 199 8.41 -3.24 21.52
CA ALA A 199 8.68 -3.94 20.27
C ALA A 199 7.63 -5.00 19.96
N SER A 200 7.11 -5.72 20.97
CA SER A 200 6.01 -6.68 20.82
C SER A 200 4.72 -6.00 20.39
N LEU A 201 4.37 -4.86 20.99
CA LEU A 201 3.20 -4.06 20.56
C LEU A 201 3.36 -3.56 19.13
N ILE A 202 4.56 -3.10 18.75
CA ILE A 202 4.86 -2.68 17.36
C ILE A 202 4.78 -3.89 16.42
N SER A 203 5.25 -5.06 16.82
CA SER A 203 5.21 -6.29 16.00
C SER A 203 3.77 -6.72 15.69
N ILE A 204 2.88 -6.68 16.70
CA ILE A 204 1.44 -6.91 16.52
C ILE A 204 0.84 -5.83 15.61
N PHE A 205 1.19 -4.56 15.82
CA PHE A 205 0.69 -3.46 15.01
C PHE A 205 1.12 -3.55 13.55
N VAL A 206 2.37 -3.92 13.27
CA VAL A 206 2.85 -4.13 11.90
C VAL A 206 2.07 -5.27 11.23
N ALA A 207 1.77 -6.36 11.97
CA ALA A 207 1.00 -7.49 11.45
C ALA A 207 -0.44 -7.14 11.04
N THR A 208 -1.01 -6.05 11.55
CA THR A 208 -2.36 -5.56 11.22
C THR A 208 -2.38 -4.45 10.16
N ASN A 209 -1.22 -4.03 9.66
CA ASN A 209 -1.06 -2.98 8.64
C ASN A 209 -0.61 -3.55 7.27
N GLY A 210 -0.90 -4.82 6.99
CA GLY A 210 -0.62 -5.45 5.72
C GLY A 210 0.46 -6.53 5.80
N VAL A 211 0.21 -7.65 5.11
CA VAL A 211 1.06 -8.85 5.19
C VAL A 211 2.49 -8.60 4.67
N TYR A 212 2.64 -7.71 3.70
CA TYR A 212 3.93 -7.31 3.15
C TYR A 212 4.79 -6.58 4.20
N TYR A 213 4.21 -5.64 4.95
CA TYR A 213 4.96 -4.90 5.98
C TYR A 213 5.29 -5.79 7.18
N ALA A 214 4.43 -6.75 7.52
CA ALA A 214 4.74 -7.80 8.49
C ALA A 214 5.97 -8.62 8.06
N PHE A 215 5.95 -9.11 6.81
CA PHE A 215 7.04 -9.90 6.25
C PHE A 215 8.37 -9.12 6.22
N TYR A 216 8.39 -7.92 5.63
CA TYR A 216 9.62 -7.13 5.55
C TYR A 216 10.14 -6.67 6.91
N SER A 217 9.25 -6.46 7.89
CA SER A 217 9.66 -6.16 9.27
C SER A 217 10.40 -7.34 9.91
N CYS A 218 9.88 -8.56 9.77
CA CYS A 218 10.59 -9.77 10.19
C CYS A 218 11.95 -9.90 9.48
N VAL A 219 12.02 -9.62 8.17
CA VAL A 219 13.28 -9.65 7.42
C VAL A 219 14.31 -8.67 7.98
N ILE A 220 13.94 -7.41 8.26
CA ILE A 220 14.89 -6.45 8.86
C ILE A 220 15.22 -6.77 10.32
N PHE A 221 14.36 -7.45 11.07
CA PHE A 221 14.69 -7.95 12.42
C PHE A 221 15.75 -9.04 12.34
N VAL A 222 15.62 -9.97 11.38
CA VAL A 222 16.64 -10.98 11.09
C VAL A 222 17.96 -10.34 10.65
N PHE A 223 17.91 -9.32 9.79
CA PHE A 223 19.13 -8.59 9.40
C PHE A 223 19.77 -7.87 10.58
N ALA A 224 18.99 -7.21 11.43
CA ALA A 224 19.50 -6.57 12.63
C ALA A 224 20.14 -7.57 13.60
N TRP A 225 19.51 -8.74 13.78
CA TRP A 225 20.08 -9.84 14.55
C TRP A 225 21.40 -10.33 13.95
N PHE A 226 21.42 -10.60 12.64
CA PHE A 226 22.62 -11.07 11.94
C PHE A 226 23.78 -10.09 12.08
N LEU A 227 23.52 -8.79 11.96
CA LEU A 227 24.52 -7.73 12.17
C LEU A 227 25.00 -7.66 13.61
N HIS A 228 24.10 -7.86 14.58
CA HIS A 228 24.47 -7.93 15.99
C HIS A 228 25.37 -9.14 16.26
N GLY A 229 25.01 -10.31 15.74
CA GLY A 229 25.77 -11.55 15.86
C GLY A 229 27.17 -11.44 15.26
N LEU A 230 27.29 -10.91 14.03
CA LEU A 230 28.57 -10.69 13.35
C LEU A 230 29.53 -9.77 14.12
N ARG A 231 29.01 -8.71 14.73
CA ARG A 231 29.85 -7.70 15.41
C ARG A 231 30.33 -8.13 16.79
N ASN A 232 29.61 -9.03 17.44
CA ASN A 232 29.89 -9.44 18.80
C ASN A 232 30.29 -10.92 18.92
N ASP A 233 30.37 -11.63 17.80
CA ASP A 233 30.62 -13.08 17.71
C ASP A 233 29.63 -13.91 18.56
N LYS A 234 28.36 -13.50 18.53
CA LYS A 234 27.29 -14.00 19.40
C LYS A 234 25.97 -14.17 18.65
N PHE A 235 25.92 -15.16 17.76
CA PHE A 235 24.71 -15.43 16.98
C PHE A 235 23.57 -16.07 17.80
N PHE A 236 23.90 -16.95 18.74
CA PHE A 236 22.93 -17.79 19.45
C PHE A 236 22.93 -17.60 20.98
N ASP A 237 23.34 -16.41 21.47
CA ASP A 237 23.24 -16.04 22.88
C ASP A 237 21.77 -15.72 23.25
N CYS A 238 21.48 -15.39 24.52
CA CYS A 238 20.15 -14.97 24.99
C CYS A 238 19.51 -13.86 24.14
N ASP A 239 20.35 -13.02 23.55
CA ASP A 239 19.94 -11.89 22.72
C ASP A 239 19.30 -12.35 21.39
N PHE A 240 19.49 -13.60 20.96
CA PHE A 240 18.80 -14.22 19.80
C PHE A 240 17.31 -14.46 20.04
N PHE A 241 16.92 -14.83 21.26
CA PHE A 241 15.52 -15.17 21.55
C PHE A 241 14.59 -13.96 21.40
N SER A 242 15.11 -12.75 21.58
CA SER A 242 14.33 -11.52 21.43
C SER A 242 13.83 -11.30 19.99
N PRO A 243 14.67 -11.17 18.95
CA PRO A 243 14.22 -11.03 17.57
C PRO A 243 13.44 -12.26 17.09
N PHE A 244 13.82 -13.47 17.51
CA PHE A 244 13.05 -14.68 17.18
C PHE A 244 11.62 -14.61 17.73
N ALA A 245 11.44 -14.25 19.00
CA ALA A 245 10.13 -14.11 19.62
C ALA A 245 9.28 -13.01 18.96
N LEU A 246 9.90 -11.90 18.51
CA LEU A 246 9.20 -10.83 17.78
C LEU A 246 8.73 -11.29 16.39
N CYS A 247 9.57 -12.01 15.65
CA CYS A 247 9.19 -12.62 14.37
C CYS A 247 8.08 -13.65 14.55
N LEU A 248 8.18 -14.51 15.57
CA LEU A 248 7.17 -15.50 15.91
C LEU A 248 5.84 -14.82 16.28
N LEU A 249 5.87 -13.78 17.12
CA LEU A 249 4.69 -13.00 17.51
C LEU A 249 4.03 -12.35 16.28
N THR A 250 4.81 -11.77 15.38
CA THR A 250 4.31 -11.19 14.13
C THR A 250 3.63 -12.26 13.27
N GLY A 251 4.28 -13.40 13.07
CA GLY A 251 3.74 -14.52 12.29
C GLY A 251 2.47 -15.12 12.91
N LEU A 252 2.47 -15.35 14.23
CA LEU A 252 1.29 -15.81 14.96
C LEU A 252 0.14 -14.81 14.87
N THR A 253 0.41 -13.50 14.94
CA THR A 253 -0.62 -12.48 14.76
C THR A 253 -1.25 -12.56 13.36
N VAL A 254 -0.44 -12.70 12.31
CA VAL A 254 -0.97 -12.89 10.94
C VAL A 254 -1.80 -14.17 10.84
N ILE A 255 -1.37 -15.27 11.45
CA ILE A 255 -2.12 -16.53 11.49
C ILE A 255 -3.46 -16.34 12.22
N LEU A 256 -3.45 -15.67 13.39
CA LEU A 256 -4.65 -15.39 14.17
C LEU A 256 -5.67 -14.55 13.37
N LEU A 257 -5.20 -13.52 12.66
CA LEU A 257 -6.06 -12.70 11.80
C LEU A 257 -6.68 -13.51 10.65
N ASN A 258 -6.02 -14.57 10.18
CA ASN A 258 -6.50 -15.43 9.10
C ASN A 258 -7.34 -16.63 9.56
N ILE A 259 -7.55 -16.82 10.88
CA ILE A 259 -8.40 -17.90 11.42
C ILE A 259 -9.77 -17.98 10.72
N PRO A 260 -10.53 -16.88 10.51
CA PRO A 260 -11.82 -16.96 9.82
C PRO A 260 -11.72 -17.56 8.41
N SER A 261 -10.63 -17.27 7.70
CA SER A 261 -10.41 -17.79 6.34
C SER A 261 -9.99 -19.26 6.37
N PHE A 262 -9.20 -19.68 7.36
CA PHE A 262 -8.87 -21.09 7.57
C PHE A 262 -10.09 -21.93 7.93
N LEU A 263 -10.97 -21.44 8.81
CA LEU A 263 -12.24 -22.09 9.13
C LEU A 263 -13.11 -22.23 7.89
N TYR A 264 -13.24 -21.15 7.11
CA TYR A 264 -13.96 -21.18 5.85
C TYR A 264 -13.40 -22.22 4.85
N TRP A 265 -12.07 -22.33 4.73
CA TRP A 265 -11.45 -23.34 3.87
C TRP A 265 -11.60 -24.77 4.39
N PHE A 266 -11.67 -24.96 5.71
CA PHE A 266 -11.94 -26.26 6.30
C PHE A 266 -13.35 -26.74 5.97
N GLU A 267 -14.34 -25.85 6.02
CA GLU A 267 -15.74 -26.14 5.73
C GLU A 267 -16.02 -26.27 4.21
N ASN A 268 -15.48 -25.37 3.40
CA ASN A 268 -15.84 -25.24 1.98
C ASN A 268 -14.77 -25.79 1.03
N GLY A 269 -13.67 -26.32 1.56
CA GLY A 269 -12.51 -26.75 0.79
C GLY A 269 -11.62 -25.60 0.32
N PHE A 270 -10.32 -25.89 0.19
CA PHE A 270 -9.31 -24.91 -0.23
C PHE A 270 -9.39 -24.58 -1.73
N ASN A 271 -9.48 -23.30 -2.06
CA ASN A 271 -9.57 -22.84 -3.44
C ASN A 271 -8.19 -22.63 -4.08
N ARG A 272 -7.67 -23.69 -4.72
CA ARG A 272 -6.37 -23.66 -5.39
C ARG A 272 -6.28 -22.70 -6.58
N VAL A 273 -7.42 -22.32 -7.17
CA VAL A 273 -7.45 -21.43 -8.34
C VAL A 273 -7.11 -20.00 -7.93
N VAL A 274 -7.53 -19.57 -6.73
CA VAL A 274 -7.25 -18.23 -6.19
C VAL A 274 -5.91 -18.18 -5.46
N ALA A 275 -5.55 -19.26 -4.74
CA ALA A 275 -4.38 -19.26 -3.87
C ALA A 275 -3.03 -19.43 -4.59
N GLY A 276 -3.02 -19.81 -5.87
CA GLY A 276 -1.80 -20.07 -6.63
C GLY A 276 -1.12 -18.79 -7.13
N ARG A 277 0.18 -18.66 -6.85
CA ARG A 277 1.07 -17.66 -7.46
C ARG A 277 2.26 -18.37 -8.08
N ALA A 278 2.71 -17.89 -9.24
CA ALA A 278 3.93 -18.42 -9.83
C ALA A 278 5.16 -17.81 -9.15
N THR A 279 6.17 -18.62 -8.83
CA THR A 279 7.46 -18.13 -8.31
C THR A 279 8.11 -17.08 -9.23
N ALA A 280 7.86 -17.18 -10.54
CA ALA A 280 8.32 -16.20 -11.53
C ALA A 280 7.78 -14.78 -11.27
N GLU A 281 6.62 -14.63 -10.61
CA GLU A 281 6.09 -13.33 -10.23
C GLU A 281 6.96 -12.62 -9.19
N SER A 282 7.63 -13.35 -8.29
CA SER A 282 8.57 -12.78 -7.33
C SER A 282 9.75 -12.11 -8.01
N GLU A 283 10.26 -12.70 -9.11
CA GLU A 283 11.31 -12.11 -9.93
C GLU A 283 10.76 -10.95 -10.79
N PHE A 284 9.56 -11.12 -11.36
CA PHE A 284 8.91 -10.10 -12.19
C PHE A 284 8.51 -8.84 -11.41
N TYR A 285 8.25 -8.92 -10.11
CA TYR A 285 7.96 -7.76 -9.27
C TYR A 285 9.05 -7.49 -8.23
N ALA A 286 10.26 -8.02 -8.44
CA ALA A 286 11.44 -7.67 -7.66
C ALA A 286 11.89 -6.22 -7.90
N LEU A 287 12.60 -5.67 -6.91
CA LEU A 287 13.17 -4.33 -6.98
C LEU A 287 14.27 -4.27 -8.06
N ARG A 288 14.30 -3.22 -8.87
CA ARG A 288 15.48 -2.90 -9.68
C ARG A 288 16.13 -1.66 -9.11
N ILE A 289 17.45 -1.71 -8.95
CA ILE A 289 18.22 -0.60 -8.38
C ILE A 289 18.06 0.67 -9.24
N THR A 290 17.93 0.52 -10.56
CA THR A 290 17.72 1.64 -11.48
C THR A 290 16.44 2.42 -11.16
N ASP A 291 15.35 1.73 -10.81
CA ASP A 291 14.05 2.35 -10.53
C ASP A 291 14.11 3.30 -9.33
N LEU A 292 15.04 3.08 -8.38
CA LEU A 292 15.25 3.94 -7.21
C LEU A 292 15.72 5.35 -7.58
N PHE A 293 16.40 5.51 -8.71
CA PHE A 293 17.04 6.75 -9.15
C PHE A 293 16.29 7.48 -10.26
N LEU A 294 15.32 6.83 -10.89
CA LEU A 294 14.58 7.44 -11.98
C LEU A 294 13.69 8.56 -11.44
N PRO A 295 13.59 9.71 -12.14
CA PRO A 295 12.61 10.72 -11.80
C PRO A 295 11.19 10.17 -12.00
N ILE A 296 10.21 10.75 -11.32
CA ILE A 296 8.80 10.40 -11.50
C ILE A 296 8.27 10.80 -12.89
N GLY A 297 7.31 10.04 -13.43
CA GLY A 297 6.78 10.26 -14.78
C GLY A 297 6.06 11.60 -14.98
N ASN A 298 5.49 12.17 -13.92
CA ASN A 298 4.81 13.46 -13.92
C ASN A 298 5.66 14.61 -13.33
N HIS A 299 6.99 14.52 -13.37
CA HIS A 299 7.88 15.55 -12.83
C HIS A 299 7.59 16.98 -13.36
N TYR A 300 7.85 18.03 -12.56
CA TYR A 300 7.61 19.43 -12.98
C TYR A 300 8.49 19.87 -14.16
N VAL A 301 9.75 19.43 -14.14
CA VAL A 301 10.74 19.69 -15.20
C VAL A 301 10.55 18.68 -16.34
N SER A 302 10.31 19.16 -17.56
CA SER A 302 10.07 18.34 -18.76
C SER A 302 11.19 17.34 -19.03
N TYR A 303 12.46 17.77 -18.94
CA TYR A 303 13.62 16.90 -19.14
C TYR A 303 13.56 15.61 -18.30
N PHE A 304 13.18 15.72 -17.03
CA PHE A 304 13.08 14.55 -16.15
C PHE A 304 11.89 13.66 -16.50
N ARG A 305 10.77 14.23 -16.97
CA ARG A 305 9.65 13.42 -17.50
C ARG A 305 10.07 12.65 -18.75
N ASP A 306 10.78 13.31 -19.66
CA ASP A 306 11.20 12.70 -20.92
C ASP A 306 12.27 11.62 -20.69
N LEU A 307 13.15 11.81 -19.71
CA LEU A 307 14.10 10.78 -19.27
C LEU A 307 13.38 9.54 -18.71
N ASN A 308 12.36 9.73 -17.88
CA ASN A 308 11.54 8.62 -17.36
C ASN A 308 10.86 7.86 -18.51
N LYS A 309 10.21 8.58 -19.44
CA LYS A 309 9.56 7.98 -20.61
C LYS A 309 10.54 7.21 -21.49
N PHE A 310 11.70 7.81 -21.78
CA PHE A 310 12.76 7.18 -22.56
C PHE A 310 13.19 5.86 -21.92
N PHE A 311 13.46 5.85 -20.61
CA PHE A 311 13.90 4.64 -19.92
C PHE A 311 12.84 3.53 -19.98
N TYR A 312 11.58 3.84 -19.69
CA TYR A 312 10.52 2.81 -19.67
C TYR A 312 10.10 2.31 -21.04
N ASN A 313 10.33 3.07 -22.11
CA ASN A 313 10.21 2.58 -23.48
C ASN A 313 11.26 1.49 -23.80
N VAL A 314 12.43 1.51 -23.14
CA VAL A 314 13.49 0.53 -23.36
C VAL A 314 13.32 -0.72 -22.48
N VAL A 315 12.95 -0.53 -21.21
CA VAL A 315 13.04 -1.60 -20.19
C VAL A 315 11.67 -2.23 -19.84
N SER A 316 10.60 -1.78 -20.49
CA SER A 316 9.19 -2.09 -20.22
C SER A 316 8.74 -1.62 -18.83
N GLY A 317 7.88 -0.59 -18.83
CA GLY A 317 7.26 -0.03 -17.63
C GLY A 317 6.02 -0.81 -17.18
N GLY A 318 5.91 -1.06 -15.88
CA GLY A 318 4.74 -1.70 -15.24
C GLY A 318 4.53 -1.15 -13.84
N GLU A 319 4.10 -1.98 -12.87
CA GLU A 319 4.03 -1.62 -11.43
C GLU A 319 5.36 -1.05 -10.88
N ARG A 320 6.47 -1.34 -11.58
CA ARG A 320 7.86 -0.91 -11.29
C ARG A 320 8.17 0.59 -11.50
N GLN A 321 7.21 1.39 -11.95
CA GLN A 321 7.40 2.85 -12.09
C GLN A 321 7.24 3.61 -10.76
N MET A 322 6.92 2.89 -9.68
CA MET A 322 6.43 3.45 -8.41
C MET A 322 7.49 3.44 -7.29
N GLU A 323 8.73 3.10 -7.62
CA GLU A 323 9.81 2.83 -6.66
C GLU A 323 10.87 3.95 -6.60
N SER A 324 10.63 5.08 -7.25
CA SER A 324 11.53 6.23 -7.19
C SER A 324 11.69 6.74 -5.75
N LEU A 325 12.94 6.98 -5.33
CA LEU A 325 13.24 7.58 -4.03
C LEU A 325 13.11 9.11 -4.04
N GLY A 326 13.24 9.73 -5.21
CA GLY A 326 13.58 11.16 -5.32
C GLY A 326 15.05 11.44 -5.00
N ILE A 327 15.56 12.57 -5.49
CA ILE A 327 16.99 12.93 -5.48
C ILE A 327 17.56 12.97 -4.06
N LEU A 328 16.83 13.54 -3.10
CA LEU A 328 17.34 13.70 -1.73
C LEU A 328 17.52 12.33 -1.04
N ALA A 329 16.51 11.45 -1.11
CA ALA A 329 16.63 10.11 -0.54
C ALA A 329 17.61 9.24 -1.33
N ALA A 330 17.68 9.37 -2.66
CA ALA A 330 18.69 8.70 -3.48
C ALA A 330 20.13 9.10 -3.08
N SER A 331 20.36 10.38 -2.75
CA SER A 331 21.66 10.82 -2.23
C SER A 331 22.00 10.19 -0.87
N GLY A 332 21.00 10.05 0.01
CA GLY A 332 21.14 9.34 1.28
C GLY A 332 21.44 7.86 1.09
N PHE A 333 20.74 7.21 0.15
CA PHE A 333 20.97 5.82 -0.23
C PHE A 333 22.42 5.60 -0.68
N VAL A 334 22.91 6.42 -1.62
CA VAL A 334 24.28 6.35 -2.13
C VAL A 334 25.30 6.60 -1.03
N PHE A 335 25.07 7.58 -0.16
CA PHE A 335 25.95 7.84 0.98
C PHE A 335 26.04 6.64 1.91
N LEU A 336 24.92 5.97 2.20
CA LEU A 336 24.92 4.75 3.04
C LEU A 336 25.78 3.64 2.44
N LEU A 337 25.74 3.44 1.11
CA LEU A 337 26.60 2.47 0.44
C LEU A 337 28.09 2.87 0.55
N PHE A 338 28.42 4.13 0.27
CA PHE A 338 29.80 4.62 0.42
C PHE A 338 30.32 4.57 1.85
N TRP A 339 29.44 4.74 2.85
CA TRP A 339 29.81 4.64 4.26
C TRP A 339 30.40 3.27 4.61
N LEU A 340 29.86 2.19 4.06
CA LEU A 340 30.37 0.83 4.30
C LEU A 340 31.74 0.61 3.67
N ILE A 341 31.96 1.15 2.47
CA ILE A 341 33.24 1.06 1.76
C ILE A 341 34.32 1.86 2.51
N ALA A 342 34.00 3.09 2.92
CA ALA A 342 34.95 4.01 3.54
C ALA A 342 35.37 3.59 4.96
N LYS A 343 34.53 2.85 5.70
CA LYS A 343 34.83 2.38 7.05
C LYS A 343 35.94 1.33 7.10
N ASN A 344 36.11 0.54 6.03
CA ASN A 344 36.97 -0.64 6.02
C ASN A 344 38.39 -0.40 5.47
N HIS A 345 38.68 0.80 4.97
CA HIS A 345 40.03 1.17 4.54
C HIS A 345 40.69 2.04 5.60
N ASP A 346 41.92 1.69 6.00
CA ASP A 346 42.77 2.48 6.91
C ASP A 346 43.71 3.47 6.19
N GLY A 347 43.67 3.52 4.86
CA GLY A 347 44.59 4.35 4.06
C GLY A 347 44.30 5.85 4.16
N GLU A 348 45.31 6.64 4.56
CA GLU A 348 45.21 8.10 4.78
C GLU A 348 44.86 8.96 3.54
N SER A 349 44.80 8.37 2.33
CA SER A 349 44.81 9.10 1.06
C SER A 349 43.44 9.40 0.43
N MET A 350 42.32 8.93 0.97
CA MET A 350 41.01 9.23 0.37
C MET A 350 40.38 10.54 0.90
N LEU A 351 40.01 11.44 -0.02
CA LEU A 351 39.17 12.63 0.20
C LEU A 351 37.98 12.35 1.15
N TRP A 352 37.38 11.16 1.02
CA TRP A 352 36.25 10.70 1.84
C TRP A 352 36.60 10.46 3.31
N GLN A 353 37.77 9.90 3.63
CA GLN A 353 38.18 9.75 5.03
C GLN A 353 38.42 11.10 5.68
N LYS A 354 38.96 12.09 4.95
CA LYS A 354 39.03 13.46 5.45
C LYS A 354 37.63 13.97 5.77
N THR A 355 36.64 13.77 4.90
CA THR A 355 35.24 14.11 5.16
C THR A 355 34.67 13.39 6.40
N VAL A 356 34.80 12.06 6.51
CA VAL A 356 34.29 11.27 7.65
C VAL A 356 35.03 11.59 8.96
N ARG A 357 36.37 11.72 8.95
CA ARG A 357 37.16 12.13 10.13
C ARG A 357 36.84 13.57 10.54
N GLN A 358 36.66 14.49 9.59
CA GLN A 358 36.25 15.87 9.84
C GLN A 358 34.79 16.00 10.31
N THR A 359 33.92 15.03 10.06
CA THR A 359 32.50 15.13 10.50
C THR A 359 32.32 15.19 12.01
N SER A 360 33.35 14.93 12.84
CA SER A 360 33.31 15.01 14.32
C SER A 360 32.01 14.45 14.92
N LEU A 361 31.50 13.33 14.39
CA LEU A 361 30.27 12.69 14.87
C LEU A 361 30.59 11.85 16.13
N PRO A 362 29.76 11.90 17.18
CA PRO A 362 29.88 10.99 18.33
C PRO A 362 29.85 9.53 17.90
N HIS A 363 30.49 8.66 18.69
CA HIS A 363 30.57 7.21 18.39
C HIS A 363 29.19 6.59 18.16
N ASP A 364 28.20 6.89 19.02
CA ASP A 364 26.82 6.41 18.89
C ASP A 364 26.19 6.77 17.53
N ARG A 365 26.46 7.97 17.01
CA ARG A 365 25.94 8.40 15.70
C ARG A 365 26.60 7.64 14.55
N LYS A 366 27.90 7.36 14.65
CA LYS A 366 28.61 6.53 13.66
C LYS A 366 28.10 5.09 13.65
N ASN A 367 27.78 4.54 14.83
CA ASN A 367 27.20 3.21 14.95
C ASN A 367 25.78 3.16 14.36
N LEU A 368 24.95 4.17 14.64
CA LEU A 368 23.63 4.30 14.03
C LEU A 368 23.70 4.37 12.50
N ILE A 369 24.58 5.21 11.93
CA ILE A 369 24.79 5.27 10.48
C ILE A 369 25.26 3.92 9.94
N SER A 370 26.15 3.24 10.64
CA SER A 370 26.61 1.90 10.23
C SER A 370 25.48 0.87 10.23
N ASN A 371 24.56 0.93 11.21
CA ASN A 371 23.37 0.08 11.25
C ASN A 371 22.44 0.37 10.08
N LEU A 372 22.12 1.64 9.86
CA LEU A 372 21.30 2.08 8.73
C LEU A 372 21.91 1.64 7.39
N ALA A 373 23.23 1.78 7.24
CA ALA A 373 23.94 1.43 6.02
C ALA A 373 23.92 -0.08 5.76
N SER A 374 24.20 -0.90 6.79
CA SER A 374 24.15 -2.35 6.68
C SER A 374 22.74 -2.87 6.41
N LEU A 375 21.72 -2.33 7.09
CA LEU A 375 20.31 -2.69 6.84
C LEU A 375 19.89 -2.29 5.42
N ASN A 376 20.31 -1.12 4.95
CA ASN A 376 20.04 -0.65 3.60
C ASN A 376 20.64 -1.59 2.54
N LEU A 377 21.92 -1.96 2.67
CA LEU A 377 22.57 -2.92 1.77
C LEU A 377 21.87 -4.29 1.79
N LEU A 378 21.60 -4.85 2.97
CA LEU A 378 20.95 -6.16 3.09
C LEU A 378 19.52 -6.13 2.50
N SER A 379 18.77 -5.05 2.69
CA SER A 379 17.44 -4.87 2.08
C SER A 379 17.51 -4.83 0.55
N VAL A 380 18.53 -4.17 -0.03
CA VAL A 380 18.74 -4.19 -1.49
C VAL A 380 19.07 -5.60 -1.97
N LEU A 381 20.09 -6.25 -1.40
CA LEU A 381 20.51 -7.60 -1.80
C LEU A 381 19.39 -8.63 -1.66
N PHE A 382 18.47 -8.41 -0.73
CA PHE A 382 17.29 -9.24 -0.58
C PHE A 382 16.24 -8.97 -1.64
N ALA A 383 15.82 -7.71 -1.81
CA ALA A 383 14.65 -7.34 -2.59
C ALA A 383 14.89 -7.27 -4.10
N THR A 384 16.16 -7.20 -4.54
CA THR A 384 16.49 -7.02 -5.96
C THR A 384 16.18 -8.24 -6.81
N ALA A 385 15.95 -8.03 -8.10
CA ALA A 385 15.90 -9.11 -9.10
C ALA A 385 17.17 -9.97 -9.01
N GLY A 386 17.01 -11.30 -8.98
CA GLY A 386 18.09 -12.26 -8.70
C GLY A 386 18.63 -12.26 -7.27
N GLY A 387 17.98 -11.55 -6.34
CA GLY A 387 18.39 -11.38 -4.95
C GLY A 387 18.02 -12.55 -4.03
N LEU A 388 18.35 -12.41 -2.74
CA LEU A 388 18.15 -13.48 -1.74
C LEU A 388 16.69 -13.89 -1.58
N VAL A 389 15.74 -13.02 -1.94
CA VAL A 389 14.32 -13.33 -1.82
C VAL A 389 13.88 -14.50 -2.70
N MET A 390 14.59 -14.79 -3.79
CA MET A 390 14.27 -15.93 -4.65
C MET A 390 14.42 -17.27 -3.93
N PHE A 391 15.37 -17.39 -2.99
CA PHE A 391 15.48 -18.58 -2.15
C PHE A 391 14.25 -18.79 -1.25
N VAL A 392 13.59 -17.70 -0.84
CA VAL A 392 12.35 -17.76 -0.06
C VAL A 392 11.16 -18.04 -0.99
N ALA A 393 11.09 -17.38 -2.14
CA ALA A 393 9.98 -17.47 -3.09
C ALA A 393 9.82 -18.86 -3.72
N ILE A 394 10.90 -19.65 -3.83
CA ILE A 394 10.83 -21.04 -4.30
C ILE A 394 9.97 -21.91 -3.37
N PHE A 395 10.05 -21.68 -2.06
CA PHE A 395 9.26 -22.43 -1.06
C PHE A 395 7.93 -21.74 -0.73
N PHE A 396 7.90 -20.40 -0.81
CA PHE A 396 6.76 -19.57 -0.41
C PHE A 396 6.48 -18.47 -1.46
N PRO A 397 5.92 -18.82 -2.64
CA PRO A 397 5.70 -17.88 -3.75
C PRO A 397 4.56 -16.88 -3.53
N THR A 398 3.92 -16.90 -2.36
CA THR A 398 2.76 -16.05 -2.03
C THR A 398 3.09 -14.55 -2.06
N PHE A 399 4.33 -14.17 -1.75
CA PHE A 399 4.78 -12.78 -1.77
C PHE A 399 5.44 -12.46 -3.13
N ARG A 400 4.71 -11.81 -4.03
CA ARG A 400 5.22 -11.50 -5.39
C ARG A 400 6.01 -10.19 -5.48
N SER A 401 5.54 -9.11 -4.87
CA SER A 401 6.04 -7.76 -5.18
C SER A 401 7.08 -7.26 -4.18
N HIS A 402 8.34 -7.66 -4.39
CA HIS A 402 9.46 -7.28 -3.53
C HIS A 402 9.97 -5.85 -3.74
N ALA A 403 9.59 -5.22 -4.84
CA ALA A 403 9.74 -3.78 -5.07
C ALA A 403 9.20 -2.92 -3.89
N ARG A 404 8.18 -3.43 -3.18
CA ARG A 404 7.56 -2.77 -2.02
C ARG A 404 8.50 -2.56 -0.83
N PHE A 405 9.65 -3.23 -0.79
CA PHE A 405 10.67 -3.00 0.24
C PHE A 405 11.30 -1.59 0.13
N VAL A 406 11.06 -0.86 -0.97
CA VAL A 406 11.56 0.49 -1.21
C VAL A 406 11.23 1.49 -0.10
N VAL A 407 10.06 1.39 0.56
CA VAL A 407 9.70 2.33 1.65
C VAL A 407 10.63 2.20 2.86
N PHE A 408 11.16 1.01 3.14
CA PHE A 408 12.17 0.83 4.20
C PHE A 408 13.51 1.44 3.77
N ILE A 409 13.93 1.18 2.52
CA ILE A 409 15.16 1.74 1.93
C ILE A 409 15.11 3.28 1.94
N ALA A 410 13.96 3.85 1.57
CA ALA A 410 13.70 5.28 1.62
C ALA A 410 13.80 5.81 3.05
N PHE A 411 13.19 5.14 4.03
CA PHE A 411 13.27 5.56 5.43
C PHE A 411 14.71 5.53 5.97
N PHE A 412 15.50 4.48 5.67
CA PHE A 412 16.92 4.43 6.06
C PHE A 412 17.69 5.62 5.50
N SER A 413 17.46 5.93 4.23
CA SER A 413 18.12 7.01 3.50
C SER A 413 17.74 8.38 4.08
N PHE A 414 16.45 8.60 4.32
CA PHE A 414 15.96 9.83 4.95
C PHE A 414 16.42 10.00 6.39
N PHE A 415 16.54 8.91 7.15
CA PHE A 415 17.07 8.95 8.50
C PHE A 415 18.54 9.40 8.48
N LEU A 416 19.35 8.90 7.54
CA LEU A 416 20.70 9.44 7.36
C LEU A 416 20.68 10.94 7.05
N ILE A 417 19.85 11.39 6.10
CA ILE A 417 19.73 12.82 5.75
C ILE A 417 19.36 13.64 7.00
N ALA A 418 18.49 13.12 7.87
CA ALA A 418 18.14 13.76 9.13
C ALA A 418 19.36 13.93 10.05
N ILE A 419 20.24 12.92 10.14
CA ILE A 419 21.49 13.01 10.92
C ILE A 419 22.43 14.06 10.31
N VAL A 420 22.55 14.10 8.98
CA VAL A 420 23.41 15.04 8.26
C VAL A 420 22.91 16.48 8.45
N PHE A 421 21.62 16.74 8.31
CA PHE A 421 21.02 18.05 8.51
C PHE A 421 21.23 18.56 9.94
N ASP A 422 20.98 17.72 10.96
CA ASP A 422 21.27 18.06 12.34
C ASP A 422 22.74 18.43 12.56
N LYS A 423 23.64 17.68 11.91
CA LYS A 423 25.08 17.95 12.01
C LYS A 423 25.46 19.27 11.35
N ILE A 424 24.93 19.58 10.17
CA ILE A 424 25.18 20.86 9.47
C ILE A 424 24.73 22.04 10.33
N ILE A 425 23.52 21.96 10.92
CA ILE A 425 22.99 23.01 11.80
C ILE A 425 23.86 23.16 13.06
N ALA A 426 24.29 22.04 13.65
CA ALA A 426 25.14 22.08 14.84
C ALA A 426 26.55 22.64 14.56
N SER A 427 27.16 22.28 13.43
CA SER A 427 28.48 22.78 13.01
C SER A 427 28.47 24.27 12.67
N SER A 428 27.37 24.78 12.12
CA SER A 428 27.24 26.19 11.73
C SER A 428 27.24 27.14 12.93
N ARG A 429 27.01 26.64 14.16
CA ARG A 429 27.15 27.41 15.41
C ARG A 429 28.60 27.71 15.80
N LYS A 430 29.58 27.00 15.22
CA LYS A 430 30.99 27.07 15.62
C LYS A 430 31.85 27.97 14.71
N LYS A 431 31.30 28.47 13.59
CA LYS A 431 32.03 29.33 12.63
C LYS A 431 31.86 30.83 12.94
N THR A 432 32.73 31.63 12.33
CA THR A 432 33.04 33.06 12.60
C THR A 432 31.88 34.04 12.36
N LEU A 433 30.86 33.72 11.56
CA LEU A 433 29.62 34.49 11.50
C LEU A 433 28.78 34.16 12.74
N GLY A 434 28.34 35.18 13.50
CA GLY A 434 27.71 35.04 14.81
C GLY A 434 26.80 33.80 14.98
N LYS A 435 26.94 33.11 16.12
CA LYS A 435 26.39 31.76 16.41
C LYS A 435 24.91 31.58 15.99
N THR A 436 24.09 32.62 16.13
CA THR A 436 22.67 32.61 15.77
C THR A 436 22.46 32.72 14.26
N LEU A 437 23.18 33.63 13.59
CA LEU A 437 23.04 33.87 12.15
C LEU A 437 23.43 32.63 11.33
N GLY A 438 24.57 32.00 11.65
CA GLY A 438 25.02 30.79 10.96
C GLY A 438 24.03 29.62 11.11
N LYS A 439 23.41 29.46 12.29
CA LYS A 439 22.36 28.46 12.51
C LYS A 439 21.12 28.77 11.66
N THR A 440 20.65 30.01 11.67
CA THR A 440 19.46 30.42 10.91
C THR A 440 19.66 30.22 9.40
N LEU A 441 20.81 30.61 8.86
CA LEU A 441 21.16 30.39 7.46
C LEU A 441 21.16 28.89 7.09
N ALA A 442 21.77 28.04 7.93
CA ALA A 442 21.76 26.60 7.71
C ALA A 442 20.34 26.02 7.71
N GLN A 443 19.47 26.50 8.60
CA GLN A 443 18.06 26.10 8.62
C GLN A 443 17.34 26.56 7.34
N ILE A 444 17.52 27.81 6.90
CA ILE A 444 16.92 28.33 5.66
C ILE A 444 17.37 27.49 4.45
N VAL A 445 18.66 27.16 4.34
CA VAL A 445 19.17 26.32 3.25
C VAL A 445 18.55 24.92 3.28
N ILE A 446 18.46 24.31 4.46
CA ILE A 446 17.81 22.99 4.62
C ILE A 446 16.32 23.06 4.25
N LEU A 447 15.63 24.13 4.62
CA LEU A 447 14.23 24.34 4.22
C LEU A 447 14.10 24.46 2.70
N PHE A 448 15.00 25.20 2.04
CA PHE A 448 15.02 25.31 0.58
C PHE A 448 15.26 23.96 -0.09
N ILE A 449 16.23 23.17 0.40
CA ILE A 449 16.49 21.80 -0.09
C ILE A 449 15.25 20.92 0.12
N ALA A 450 14.58 21.04 1.26
CA ALA A 450 13.37 20.29 1.54
C ALA A 450 12.21 20.66 0.60
N ILE A 451 12.02 21.95 0.32
CA ILE A 451 11.02 22.41 -0.66
C ILE A 451 11.35 21.85 -2.05
N ALA A 452 12.61 21.92 -2.48
CA ALA A 452 13.03 21.34 -3.75
C ALA A 452 12.81 19.82 -3.81
N ALA A 453 13.13 19.09 -2.74
CA ALA A 453 12.89 17.65 -2.62
C ALA A 453 11.40 17.30 -2.63
N PHE A 454 10.56 18.13 -2.02
CA PHE A 454 9.10 17.97 -2.08
C PHE A 454 8.60 18.09 -3.52
N PHE A 455 9.05 19.11 -4.28
CA PHE A 455 8.67 19.27 -5.68
C PHE A 455 9.20 18.13 -6.57
N ASP A 456 10.40 17.62 -6.29
CA ASP A 456 10.99 16.46 -6.97
C ASP A 456 10.17 15.17 -6.77
N GLN A 457 9.70 14.92 -5.55
CA GLN A 457 8.95 13.70 -5.21
C GLN A 457 7.46 13.76 -5.55
N ARG A 458 6.84 14.95 -5.40
CA ARG A 458 5.39 15.10 -5.54
C ARG A 458 4.95 15.01 -7.00
N GLY A 459 5.72 15.60 -7.92
CA GLY A 459 5.35 15.72 -9.33
C GLY A 459 4.26 16.76 -9.57
N TYR A 460 3.84 16.93 -10.81
CA TYR A 460 2.78 17.85 -11.18
C TYR A 460 1.43 17.13 -11.12
N TYR A 461 0.59 17.55 -10.18
CA TYR A 461 -0.84 17.30 -10.13
C TYR A 461 -1.57 18.65 -10.06
N SER A 462 -2.68 18.75 -10.78
CA SER A 462 -3.73 19.76 -10.65
C SER A 462 -5.07 19.07 -10.36
N ALA A 463 -6.08 19.83 -9.92
CA ALA A 463 -7.43 19.28 -9.77
C ALA A 463 -7.93 18.58 -11.04
N GLU A 464 -7.60 19.11 -12.22
CA GLU A 464 -7.95 18.53 -13.52
C GLU A 464 -7.24 17.19 -13.80
N THR A 465 -5.96 17.05 -13.42
CA THR A 465 -5.26 15.76 -13.57
C THR A 465 -5.74 14.71 -12.58
N ILE A 466 -6.24 15.13 -11.41
CA ILE A 466 -6.73 14.22 -10.37
C ILE A 466 -8.17 13.78 -10.68
N GLN A 467 -9.00 14.69 -11.17
CA GLN A 467 -10.38 14.43 -11.60
C GLN A 467 -10.62 15.07 -12.97
N SER A 468 -10.21 14.37 -14.02
CA SER A 468 -10.42 14.83 -15.39
C SER A 468 -11.91 14.89 -15.73
N GLU A 469 -12.28 15.79 -16.64
CA GLU A 469 -13.66 15.88 -17.13
C GLU A 469 -14.14 14.55 -17.70
N THR A 470 -13.29 13.83 -18.45
CA THR A 470 -13.61 12.50 -18.99
C THR A 470 -13.94 11.48 -17.89
N MET A 471 -13.21 11.49 -16.78
CA MET A 471 -13.51 10.60 -15.65
C MET A 471 -14.83 10.99 -14.98
N LYS A 472 -15.06 12.28 -14.75
CA LYS A 472 -16.32 12.78 -14.17
C LYS A 472 -17.53 12.42 -15.04
N GLU A 473 -17.40 12.57 -16.35
CA GLU A 473 -18.44 12.22 -17.33
C GLU A 473 -18.72 10.72 -17.30
N LYS A 474 -17.69 9.87 -17.34
CA LYS A 474 -17.83 8.42 -17.25
C LYS A 474 -18.51 8.00 -15.95
N PHE A 475 -18.01 8.49 -14.81
CA PHE A 475 -18.60 8.24 -13.50
C PHE A 475 -20.07 8.66 -13.43
N SER A 476 -20.41 9.85 -13.96
CA SER A 476 -21.79 10.32 -13.98
C SER A 476 -22.69 9.45 -14.86
N ALA A 477 -22.20 9.00 -16.02
CA ALA A 477 -22.93 8.12 -16.92
C ALA A 477 -23.20 6.76 -16.28
N ASP A 478 -22.21 6.18 -15.59
CA ASP A 478 -22.33 4.91 -14.88
C ASP A 478 -23.30 5.03 -13.69
N ARG A 479 -23.18 6.10 -12.91
CA ARG A 479 -24.11 6.41 -11.81
C ARG A 479 -25.55 6.55 -12.29
N ASP A 480 -25.77 7.37 -13.32
CA ASP A 480 -27.11 7.69 -13.82
C ASP A 480 -27.76 6.45 -14.44
N PHE A 481 -26.99 5.64 -15.17
CA PHE A 481 -27.45 4.38 -15.73
C PHE A 481 -27.91 3.39 -14.64
N VAL A 482 -27.10 3.19 -13.58
CA VAL A 482 -27.46 2.30 -12.48
C VAL A 482 -28.65 2.84 -11.68
N ALA A 483 -28.70 4.16 -11.47
CA ALA A 483 -29.82 4.81 -10.79
C ALA A 483 -31.15 4.62 -11.55
N GLU A 484 -31.13 4.66 -12.89
CA GLU A 484 -32.33 4.41 -13.70
C GLU A 484 -32.82 2.96 -13.57
N ILE A 485 -31.90 1.98 -13.57
CA ILE A 485 -32.25 0.57 -13.32
C ILE A 485 -32.88 0.42 -11.92
N GLU A 486 -32.27 1.03 -10.90
CA GLU A 486 -32.74 0.94 -9.52
C GLU A 486 -34.11 1.60 -9.31
N GLN A 487 -34.45 2.64 -10.07
CA GLN A 487 -35.78 3.24 -10.04
C GLN A 487 -36.88 2.37 -10.67
N LYS A 488 -36.54 1.50 -11.63
CA LYS A 488 -37.50 0.66 -12.35
C LYS A 488 -37.72 -0.71 -11.71
N LEU A 489 -36.79 -1.17 -10.88
CA LEU A 489 -36.86 -2.47 -10.22
C LEU A 489 -37.29 -2.35 -8.77
N PRO A 490 -37.96 -3.38 -8.20
CA PRO A 490 -38.28 -3.39 -6.79
C PRO A 490 -37.01 -3.49 -5.93
N LYS A 491 -37.12 -3.05 -4.67
CA LYS A 491 -36.03 -3.16 -3.69
C LYS A 491 -35.55 -4.62 -3.60
N ASN A 492 -34.24 -4.83 -3.52
CA ASN A 492 -33.59 -6.14 -3.49
C ASN A 492 -33.77 -7.00 -4.75
N ALA A 493 -34.22 -6.44 -5.87
CA ALA A 493 -34.25 -7.13 -7.15
C ALA A 493 -32.84 -7.61 -7.55
N ALA A 494 -32.79 -8.82 -8.10
CA ALA A 494 -31.56 -9.43 -8.58
C ALA A 494 -31.35 -9.14 -10.07
N VAL A 495 -30.17 -8.66 -10.45
CA VAL A 495 -29.79 -8.38 -11.84
C VAL A 495 -28.63 -9.29 -12.25
N PHE A 496 -28.80 -9.99 -13.37
CA PHE A 496 -27.78 -10.87 -13.92
C PHE A 496 -26.88 -10.10 -14.89
N MET A 497 -25.56 -10.19 -14.74
CA MET A 497 -24.60 -9.42 -15.53
C MET A 497 -23.93 -10.27 -16.60
N MET A 498 -23.90 -9.78 -17.85
CA MET A 498 -23.27 -10.40 -19.02
C MET A 498 -22.22 -9.47 -19.66
N PRO A 499 -21.08 -10.00 -20.15
CA PRO A 499 -20.63 -11.39 -19.97
C PRO A 499 -20.23 -11.66 -18.51
N TYR A 500 -20.15 -12.93 -18.13
CA TYR A 500 -19.57 -13.28 -16.82
C TYR A 500 -18.05 -13.11 -16.86
N ILE A 501 -17.48 -12.42 -15.87
CA ILE A 501 -16.05 -12.14 -15.77
C ILE A 501 -15.51 -12.86 -14.52
N ARG A 502 -14.28 -13.39 -14.61
CA ARG A 502 -13.63 -14.05 -13.46
C ARG A 502 -13.30 -13.02 -12.36
N PHE A 503 -13.44 -13.41 -11.10
CA PHE A 503 -13.03 -12.62 -9.94
C PHE A 503 -12.47 -13.55 -8.85
N PRO A 504 -11.46 -13.15 -8.07
CA PRO A 504 -10.65 -11.93 -8.23
C PRO A 504 -9.71 -12.01 -9.44
N GLU A 505 -8.99 -10.90 -9.71
CA GLU A 505 -7.92 -10.81 -10.73
C GLU A 505 -8.39 -11.17 -12.16
N GLY A 506 -9.57 -10.66 -12.51
CA GLY A 506 -10.14 -10.68 -13.85
C GLY A 506 -9.34 -9.91 -14.89
N GLN A 507 -9.86 -9.86 -16.12
CA GLN A 507 -9.33 -8.92 -17.11
C GLN A 507 -9.57 -7.47 -16.67
N SER A 508 -10.66 -7.23 -15.96
CA SER A 508 -11.01 -5.93 -15.38
C SER A 508 -11.85 -6.12 -14.11
N TYR A 509 -11.97 -5.03 -13.35
CA TYR A 509 -12.85 -4.87 -12.20
C TYR A 509 -14.12 -4.05 -12.52
N ASP A 510 -14.37 -3.72 -13.79
CA ASP A 510 -15.54 -2.93 -14.22
C ASP A 510 -16.88 -3.59 -13.83
N MET A 511 -16.92 -4.92 -13.64
CA MET A 511 -18.12 -5.59 -13.13
C MET A 511 -18.51 -5.20 -11.70
N LEU A 512 -17.65 -4.46 -10.98
CA LEU A 512 -17.97 -3.92 -9.65
C LEU A 512 -18.81 -2.64 -9.75
N ILE A 513 -18.74 -1.91 -10.87
CA ILE A 513 -19.37 -0.59 -11.07
C ILE A 513 -20.87 -0.61 -10.72
N PRO A 514 -21.68 -1.59 -11.18
CA PRO A 514 -23.11 -1.57 -10.87
C PRO A 514 -23.41 -1.69 -9.38
N TYR A 515 -22.65 -2.52 -8.66
CA TYR A 515 -22.78 -2.60 -7.20
C TYR A 515 -22.36 -1.30 -6.52
N LEU A 516 -21.24 -0.69 -6.95
CA LEU A 516 -20.73 0.56 -6.38
C LEU A 516 -21.76 1.70 -6.47
N HIS A 517 -22.46 1.82 -7.60
CA HIS A 517 -23.48 2.87 -7.78
C HIS A 517 -24.87 2.49 -7.26
N SER A 518 -25.12 1.23 -6.92
CA SER A 518 -26.43 0.78 -6.42
C SER A 518 -26.57 0.89 -4.89
N LYS A 519 -27.80 1.09 -4.43
CA LYS A 519 -28.12 1.11 -2.98
C LYS A 519 -28.86 -0.13 -2.51
N ASN A 520 -29.73 -0.69 -3.34
CA ASN A 520 -30.67 -1.75 -2.94
C ASN A 520 -30.75 -2.91 -3.93
N LEU A 521 -30.09 -2.81 -5.09
CA LEU A 521 -30.07 -3.91 -6.06
C LEU A 521 -29.05 -4.95 -5.66
N LYS A 522 -29.28 -6.18 -6.12
CA LYS A 522 -28.34 -7.28 -5.97
C LYS A 522 -27.85 -7.73 -7.34
N TRP A 523 -26.57 -8.05 -7.43
CA TRP A 523 -25.89 -8.32 -8.69
C TRP A 523 -25.34 -9.74 -8.72
N SER A 524 -25.36 -10.38 -9.90
CA SER A 524 -24.74 -11.71 -10.06
C SER A 524 -23.22 -11.65 -9.87
N GLN A 525 -22.57 -10.58 -10.30
CA GLN A 525 -21.12 -10.41 -10.18
C GLN A 525 -20.77 -9.39 -9.08
N PRO A 526 -19.56 -9.45 -8.51
CA PRO A 526 -18.52 -10.48 -8.70
C PRO A 526 -18.86 -11.82 -8.03
N ALA A 527 -18.31 -12.93 -8.54
CA ALA A 527 -18.36 -14.24 -7.90
C ALA A 527 -16.97 -14.87 -7.88
N ILE A 528 -16.57 -15.43 -6.74
CA ILE A 528 -15.24 -16.03 -6.55
C ILE A 528 -15.07 -17.24 -7.48
N ILE A 529 -14.01 -17.20 -8.30
CA ILE A 529 -13.67 -18.27 -9.24
C ILE A 529 -13.55 -19.61 -8.52
N GLY A 530 -14.17 -20.65 -9.07
CA GLY A 530 -14.18 -21.99 -8.50
C GLY A 530 -15.25 -22.24 -7.43
N ARG A 531 -15.93 -21.20 -6.91
CA ARG A 531 -17.04 -21.34 -5.96
C ARG A 531 -18.38 -21.61 -6.66
N PRO A 532 -19.40 -22.16 -5.96
CA PRO A 532 -20.65 -22.60 -6.57
C PRO A 532 -21.36 -21.55 -7.44
N SER A 533 -21.46 -20.30 -6.98
CA SER A 533 -22.11 -19.22 -7.74
C SER A 533 -21.38 -18.93 -9.05
N HIS A 534 -20.04 -18.87 -9.03
CA HIS A 534 -19.25 -18.71 -10.26
C HIS A 534 -19.44 -19.87 -11.23
N LEU A 535 -19.42 -21.13 -10.74
CA LEU A 535 -19.61 -22.31 -11.58
C LEU A 535 -21.00 -22.33 -12.21
N TRP A 536 -22.03 -21.90 -11.47
CA TRP A 536 -23.39 -21.75 -11.98
C TRP A 536 -23.47 -20.66 -13.06
N GLN A 537 -22.92 -19.47 -12.82
CA GLN A 537 -22.90 -18.38 -13.80
C GLN A 537 -22.19 -18.80 -15.09
N ARG A 538 -21.05 -19.49 -14.97
CA ARG A 538 -20.32 -20.06 -16.12
C ARG A 538 -21.14 -21.08 -16.89
N LYS A 539 -21.93 -21.90 -16.21
CA LYS A 539 -22.78 -22.92 -16.84
C LYS A 539 -23.96 -22.28 -17.56
N VAL A 540 -24.66 -21.37 -16.89
CA VAL A 540 -25.89 -20.73 -17.40
C VAL A 540 -25.59 -19.83 -18.60
N SER A 541 -24.50 -19.05 -18.55
CA SER A 541 -24.06 -18.18 -19.67
C SER A 541 -23.74 -18.93 -20.98
N LYS A 542 -23.56 -20.25 -20.96
CA LYS A 542 -23.31 -21.09 -22.15
C LYS A 542 -24.56 -21.83 -22.65
N MET A 543 -25.70 -21.66 -22.00
CA MET A 543 -26.94 -22.32 -22.41
C MET A 543 -27.59 -21.63 -23.61
N LYS A 544 -28.46 -22.35 -24.32
CA LYS A 544 -29.35 -21.75 -25.32
C LYS A 544 -30.28 -20.73 -24.65
N PHE A 545 -30.63 -19.66 -25.36
CA PHE A 545 -31.38 -18.51 -24.85
C PHE A 545 -32.61 -18.88 -24.01
N ASP A 546 -33.50 -19.75 -24.50
CA ASP A 546 -34.72 -20.11 -23.77
C ASP A 546 -34.44 -20.80 -22.42
N LYS A 547 -33.44 -21.69 -22.39
CA LYS A 547 -33.01 -22.35 -21.16
C LYS A 547 -32.32 -21.38 -20.22
N PHE A 548 -31.48 -20.49 -20.76
CA PHE A 548 -30.82 -19.43 -20.01
C PHE A 548 -31.83 -18.56 -19.27
N ILE A 549 -32.84 -18.02 -19.96
CA ILE A 549 -33.88 -17.20 -19.35
C ILE A 549 -34.71 -17.99 -18.34
N SER A 550 -35.03 -19.25 -18.63
CA SER A 550 -35.75 -20.11 -17.68
C SER A 550 -34.96 -20.30 -16.38
N GLU A 551 -33.65 -20.58 -16.46
CA GLU A 551 -32.79 -20.74 -15.28
C GLU A 551 -32.65 -19.44 -14.48
N LEU A 552 -32.51 -18.29 -15.14
CA LEU A 552 -32.46 -17.00 -14.46
C LEU A 552 -33.75 -16.71 -13.67
N LYS A 553 -34.92 -16.99 -14.28
CA LYS A 553 -36.22 -16.81 -13.62
C LYS A 553 -36.41 -17.75 -12.42
N LYS A 554 -35.91 -18.98 -12.49
CA LYS A 554 -35.98 -19.94 -11.36
C LYS A 554 -35.27 -19.45 -10.10
N VAL A 555 -34.22 -18.65 -10.25
CA VAL A 555 -33.46 -18.05 -9.13
C VAL A 555 -33.78 -16.57 -8.93
N ASN A 556 -34.94 -16.12 -9.43
CA ASN A 556 -35.52 -14.79 -9.19
C ASN A 556 -34.72 -13.59 -9.72
N PHE A 557 -33.97 -13.74 -10.81
CA PHE A 557 -33.43 -12.57 -11.52
C PHE A 557 -34.56 -11.78 -12.20
N SER A 558 -34.54 -10.46 -12.07
CA SER A 558 -35.53 -9.52 -12.60
C SER A 558 -35.10 -8.85 -13.91
N GLY A 559 -33.86 -9.08 -14.35
CA GLY A 559 -33.35 -8.54 -15.59
C GLY A 559 -31.90 -8.88 -15.84
N ILE A 560 -31.39 -8.45 -17.00
CA ILE A 560 -30.03 -8.65 -17.45
C ILE A 560 -29.37 -7.30 -17.75
N TYR A 561 -28.20 -7.09 -17.14
CA TYR A 561 -27.24 -6.05 -17.45
C TYR A 561 -26.24 -6.58 -18.47
N ILE A 562 -25.92 -5.79 -19.50
CA ILE A 562 -25.00 -6.15 -20.57
C ILE A 562 -23.95 -5.07 -20.73
N ASP A 563 -22.67 -5.48 -20.74
CA ASP A 563 -21.58 -4.69 -21.29
C ASP A 563 -21.31 -5.14 -22.74
N ARG A 564 -21.68 -4.31 -23.71
CA ARG A 564 -21.60 -4.64 -25.14
C ARG A 564 -20.18 -4.79 -25.62
N ASN A 565 -19.26 -3.94 -25.16
CA ASN A 565 -17.85 -3.99 -25.53
C ASN A 565 -17.22 -5.30 -25.07
N TYR A 566 -17.38 -5.65 -23.79
CA TYR A 566 -16.84 -6.92 -23.28
C TYR A 566 -17.52 -8.13 -23.91
N MET A 567 -18.85 -8.08 -24.10
CA MET A 567 -19.58 -9.18 -24.72
C MET A 567 -19.09 -9.42 -26.17
N SER A 568 -18.91 -8.35 -26.94
CA SER A 568 -18.44 -8.43 -28.33
C SER A 568 -17.00 -8.94 -28.42
N GLN A 569 -16.13 -8.54 -27.49
CA GLN A 569 -14.75 -9.03 -27.43
C GLN A 569 -14.67 -10.53 -27.09
N ILE A 570 -15.52 -11.02 -26.19
CA ILE A 570 -15.48 -12.41 -25.71
C ILE A 570 -16.25 -13.37 -26.64
N GLN A 571 -17.40 -12.95 -27.16
CA GLN A 571 -18.33 -13.82 -27.89
C GLN A 571 -18.49 -13.46 -29.38
N GLY A 572 -17.95 -12.32 -29.81
CA GLY A 572 -18.12 -11.78 -31.16
C GLY A 572 -19.37 -10.89 -31.28
N GLN A 573 -19.25 -9.86 -32.10
CA GLN A 573 -20.29 -8.83 -32.29
C GLN A 573 -21.64 -9.42 -32.73
N GLN A 574 -21.64 -10.35 -33.69
CA GLN A 574 -22.87 -10.95 -34.21
C GLN A 574 -23.65 -11.73 -33.14
N VAL A 575 -22.94 -12.41 -32.22
CA VAL A 575 -23.57 -13.17 -31.13
C VAL A 575 -24.19 -12.21 -30.11
N ALA A 576 -23.48 -11.12 -29.77
CA ALA A 576 -23.98 -10.09 -28.88
C ALA A 576 -25.27 -9.44 -29.41
N GLU A 577 -25.27 -9.04 -30.69
CA GLU A 577 -26.45 -8.43 -31.33
C GLU A 577 -27.64 -9.38 -31.42
N GLN A 578 -27.41 -10.67 -31.74
CA GLN A 578 -28.47 -11.67 -31.76
C GLN A 578 -29.07 -11.89 -30.36
N PHE A 579 -28.22 -11.95 -29.34
CA PHE A 579 -28.65 -12.11 -27.95
C PHE A 579 -29.53 -10.93 -27.49
N GLU A 580 -29.12 -9.69 -27.79
CA GLU A 580 -29.94 -8.50 -27.47
C GLU A 580 -31.27 -8.49 -28.23
N LYS A 581 -31.29 -8.87 -29.51
CA LYS A 581 -32.56 -8.99 -30.27
C LYS A 581 -33.51 -10.01 -29.64
N GLN A 582 -32.99 -11.09 -29.06
CA GLN A 582 -33.80 -12.07 -28.34
C GLN A 582 -34.31 -11.50 -27.01
N LEU A 583 -33.49 -10.74 -26.29
CA LEU A 583 -33.91 -10.05 -25.06
C LEU A 583 -35.00 -9.01 -25.30
N GLN A 584 -34.90 -8.22 -26.37
CA GLN A 584 -35.91 -7.24 -26.75
C GLN A 584 -37.30 -7.85 -26.93
N LYS A 585 -37.38 -9.10 -27.41
CA LYS A 585 -38.66 -9.80 -27.60
C LYS A 585 -39.35 -10.21 -26.31
N ILE A 586 -38.59 -10.37 -25.22
CA ILE A 586 -39.12 -10.84 -23.92
C ILE A 586 -39.11 -9.75 -22.85
N ALA A 587 -38.49 -8.60 -23.13
CA ALA A 587 -38.39 -7.49 -22.19
C ALA A 587 -39.78 -6.92 -21.90
N LYS A 588 -40.08 -6.75 -20.62
CA LYS A 588 -41.31 -6.10 -20.15
C LYS A 588 -41.15 -4.60 -19.94
N LEU A 589 -39.91 -4.15 -19.85
CA LEU A 589 -39.55 -2.75 -19.71
C LEU A 589 -38.83 -2.28 -20.98
N PRO A 590 -39.00 -1.00 -21.36
CA PRO A 590 -38.12 -0.38 -22.35
C PRO A 590 -36.65 -0.59 -21.94
N PRO A 591 -35.76 -0.92 -22.89
CA PRO A 591 -34.35 -1.08 -22.58
C PRO A 591 -33.78 0.23 -22.05
N ILE A 592 -33.04 0.13 -20.95
CA ILE A 592 -32.28 1.26 -20.40
C ILE A 592 -30.91 1.22 -21.05
N ILE A 593 -30.45 2.33 -21.60
CA ILE A 593 -29.20 2.43 -22.35
C ILE A 593 -28.37 3.55 -21.74
N SER A 594 -27.13 3.24 -21.39
CA SER A 594 -26.16 4.23 -20.90
C SER A 594 -25.86 5.30 -21.96
N LYS A 595 -25.41 6.48 -21.52
CA LYS A 595 -25.14 7.63 -22.40
C LYS A 595 -24.15 7.32 -23.53
N ASN A 596 -23.15 6.47 -23.28
CA ASN A 596 -22.16 6.03 -24.28
C ASN A 596 -22.62 4.81 -25.09
N SER A 597 -23.85 4.33 -24.89
CA SER A 597 -24.45 3.15 -25.52
C SER A 597 -23.69 1.83 -25.31
N ASN A 598 -22.71 1.78 -24.40
CA ASN A 598 -21.95 0.56 -24.12
C ASN A 598 -22.72 -0.38 -23.17
N LEU A 599 -23.33 0.18 -22.14
CA LEU A 599 -24.08 -0.57 -21.13
C LEU A 599 -25.56 -0.54 -21.43
N VAL A 600 -26.22 -1.70 -21.32
CA VAL A 600 -27.66 -1.84 -21.55
C VAL A 600 -28.30 -2.76 -20.53
N PHE A 601 -29.51 -2.44 -20.12
CA PHE A 601 -30.31 -3.27 -19.22
C PHE A 601 -31.66 -3.64 -19.84
N TYR A 602 -32.02 -4.92 -19.70
CA TYR A 602 -33.30 -5.49 -20.12
C TYR A 602 -34.00 -6.13 -18.91
N GLY A 603 -35.18 -5.61 -18.52
CA GLY A 603 -36.01 -6.17 -17.45
C GLY A 603 -37.13 -7.08 -17.98
N PHE A 604 -37.45 -8.17 -17.26
CA PHE A 604 -38.46 -9.17 -17.69
C PHE A 604 -39.30 -9.77 -16.56
#